data_AF-A0A5E7MGC7-F1
#
_entry.id   AF-A0A5E7MGC7-F1
#
_cell.length_a   1.000
_cell.length_b   1.000
_cell.length_c   1.000
_cell.angle_alpha   90.00
_cell.angle_beta   90.00
_cell.angle_gamma   90.00
#
_symmetry.space_group_name_H-M   'P 1'
#
loop_
_entity.id
_entity.type
_entity.pdbx_description
1 polymer ?
#
loop_
_entity_poly.entity_id
_entity_poly.type
_entity_poly.pdbx_seq_one_letter_code
_entity_poly.pdbx_strand_id
1 'polypeptide(L)'
;MNNVRLIRHGESAANAGQATLDHSTIPLTPKGFEQAHLVALSFNHPPALIVASPFTRAHSTAMATAAVFPHTPFETWPIQEFTYLEPARCTGTTVADRREWVEAYWAKADPGFTDGEGAESFLDFIARAQSFLERLAEHPARDIVAFSHGQVINAVAWLIDRKPLSIDGAAMLDWREYEIANHIPNCGECLLSKDTDETGWKVSRSATREPQMDSTWRVPGRAYQVTRDPERLLIERRAEALSAAGYPLQADDSAMYAEQRLQEAKAAISLSSPHPPGRKL
;
A
#
# COMPACT_ATOMS: atom_id res chain seq x y z
N MET A 1 -7.97 23.28 5.09
CA MET A 1 -7.61 22.05 4.35
C MET A 1 -7.06 21.05 5.33
N ASN A 2 -7.64 19.85 5.37
CA ASN A 2 -7.12 18.70 6.10
C ASN A 2 -6.39 17.79 5.10
N ASN A 3 -5.17 17.41 5.43
CA ASN A 3 -4.31 16.56 4.61
C ASN A 3 -4.02 15.26 5.36
N VAL A 4 -4.17 14.14 4.65
CA VAL A 4 -3.84 12.81 5.17
C VAL A 4 -2.94 12.11 4.17
N ARG A 5 -1.76 11.69 4.61
CA ARG A 5 -0.87 10.83 3.83
C ARG A 5 -1.02 9.39 4.29
N LEU A 6 -1.67 8.58 3.47
CA LEU A 6 -1.76 7.14 3.68
C LEU A 6 -0.53 6.47 3.06
N ILE A 7 0.23 5.71 3.84
CA ILE A 7 1.45 5.05 3.40
C ILE A 7 1.31 3.54 3.61
N ARG A 8 1.51 2.75 2.56
CA ARG A 8 1.62 1.29 2.70
C ARG A 8 2.90 0.96 3.46
N HIS A 9 2.86 -0.02 4.36
CA HIS A 9 4.04 -0.53 5.03
C HIS A 9 5.20 -0.88 4.06
N GLY A 10 6.43 -0.88 4.57
CA GLY A 10 7.60 -1.37 3.84
C GLY A 10 7.51 -2.88 3.53
N GLU A 11 8.41 -3.40 2.70
CA GLU A 11 8.41 -4.80 2.32
C GLU A 11 8.39 -5.73 3.55
N SER A 12 7.41 -6.62 3.59
CA SER A 12 7.27 -7.63 4.65
C SER A 12 7.75 -9.01 4.18
N ALA A 13 8.00 -9.91 5.13
CA ALA A 13 8.36 -11.29 4.84
C ALA A 13 7.40 -11.96 3.84
N ALA A 14 6.09 -11.70 3.96
CA ALA A 14 5.08 -12.20 3.03
C ALA A 14 5.22 -11.63 1.61
N ASN A 15 5.58 -10.35 1.47
CA ASN A 15 5.80 -9.74 0.15
C ASN A 15 7.06 -10.29 -0.52
N ALA A 16 8.06 -10.68 0.28
CA ALA A 16 9.25 -11.38 -0.18
C ALA A 16 9.01 -12.88 -0.45
N GLY A 17 7.75 -13.34 -0.45
CA GLY A 17 7.39 -14.72 -0.78
C GLY A 17 7.55 -15.73 0.36
N GLN A 18 7.87 -15.29 1.57
CA GLN A 18 8.05 -16.20 2.71
C GLN A 18 6.70 -16.70 3.25
N ALA A 19 6.70 -17.94 3.76
CA ALA A 19 5.58 -18.48 4.51
C ALA A 19 5.39 -17.70 5.81
N THR A 20 4.13 -17.47 6.21
CA THR A 20 3.82 -16.70 7.42
C THR A 20 3.04 -17.53 8.42
N LEU A 21 3.38 -17.40 9.70
CA LEU A 21 2.67 -18.08 10.77
C LEU A 21 1.39 -17.35 11.19
N ASP A 22 1.47 -16.02 11.32
CA ASP A 22 0.35 -15.18 11.70
C ASP A 22 0.39 -13.89 10.89
N HIS A 23 -0.75 -13.54 10.31
CA HIS A 23 -0.93 -12.40 9.42
C HIS A 23 -0.77 -11.05 10.14
N SER A 24 -1.02 -10.99 11.45
CA SER A 24 -0.93 -9.77 12.25
C SER A 24 0.51 -9.43 12.64
N THR A 25 1.36 -10.45 12.79
CA THR A 25 2.74 -10.34 13.29
C THR A 25 3.83 -10.47 12.21
N ILE A 26 3.45 -10.49 10.92
CA ILE A 26 4.40 -10.55 9.80
C ILE A 26 5.41 -9.39 9.92
N PRO A 27 6.72 -9.68 10.01
CA PRO A 27 7.74 -8.65 10.18
C PRO A 27 8.10 -7.99 8.83
N LEU A 28 8.74 -6.81 8.93
CA LEU A 28 9.46 -6.21 7.81
C LEU A 28 10.71 -7.02 7.46
N THR A 29 11.09 -7.02 6.19
CA THR A 29 12.42 -7.48 5.75
C THR A 29 13.46 -6.40 6.03
N PRO A 30 14.77 -6.69 5.93
CA PRO A 30 15.80 -5.64 5.98
C PRO A 30 15.55 -4.51 4.97
N LYS A 31 15.14 -4.85 3.74
CA LYS A 31 14.73 -3.89 2.71
C LYS A 31 13.50 -3.07 3.15
N GLY A 32 12.53 -3.70 3.82
CA GLY A 32 11.38 -3.00 4.39
C GLY A 32 11.76 -1.95 5.45
N PHE A 33 12.77 -2.24 6.29
CA PHE A 33 13.30 -1.27 7.25
C PHE A 33 14.05 -0.11 6.57
N GLU A 34 14.79 -0.38 5.50
CA GLU A 34 15.44 0.66 4.68
C GLU A 34 14.40 1.56 4.01
N GLN A 35 13.36 0.98 3.42
CA GLN A 35 12.23 1.71 2.84
C GLN A 35 11.52 2.58 3.89
N ALA A 36 11.28 2.06 5.09
CA ALA A 36 10.68 2.82 6.19
C ALA A 36 11.52 4.03 6.60
N HIS A 37 12.86 3.90 6.63
CA HIS A 37 13.75 5.03 6.89
C HIS A 37 13.70 6.08 5.78
N LEU A 38 13.68 5.66 4.51
CA LEU A 38 13.57 6.59 3.37
C LEU A 38 12.25 7.37 3.43
N VAL A 39 11.16 6.72 3.82
CA VAL A 39 9.88 7.40 4.08
C VAL A 39 10.03 8.44 5.19
N ALA A 40 10.62 8.06 6.33
CA ALA A 40 10.82 8.98 7.46
C ALA A 40 11.64 10.22 7.08
N LEU A 41 12.67 10.05 6.23
CA LEU A 41 13.51 11.13 5.73
C LEU A 41 12.84 12.02 4.67
N SER A 42 11.71 11.59 4.10
CA SER A 42 10.97 12.39 3.10
C SER A 42 10.16 13.54 3.73
N PHE A 43 9.98 13.54 5.05
CA PHE A 43 9.23 14.56 5.77
C PHE A 43 10.09 15.81 5.98
N ASN A 44 9.63 16.95 5.48
CA ASN A 44 10.30 18.24 5.67
C ASN A 44 9.94 18.92 7.01
N HIS A 45 8.86 18.47 7.66
CA HIS A 45 8.35 18.97 8.94
C HIS A 45 7.63 17.83 9.67
N PRO A 46 7.53 17.88 11.01
CA PRO A 46 6.75 16.91 11.75
C PRO A 46 5.28 16.98 11.34
N PRO A 47 4.61 15.84 11.09
CA PRO A 47 3.16 15.82 10.93
C PRO A 47 2.49 16.18 12.26
N ALA A 48 1.21 16.55 12.23
CA ALA A 48 0.45 16.82 13.46
C ALA A 48 0.05 15.54 14.20
N LEU A 49 -0.03 14.41 13.50
CA LEU A 49 -0.31 13.08 14.06
C LEU A 49 0.31 11.98 13.20
N ILE A 50 0.92 10.98 13.86
CA ILE A 50 1.30 9.70 13.27
C ILE A 50 0.27 8.65 13.71
N VAL A 51 -0.33 7.97 12.74
CA VAL A 51 -1.24 6.85 12.96
C VAL A 51 -0.61 5.57 12.42
N ALA A 52 -0.71 4.48 13.16
CA ALA A 52 -0.29 3.16 12.71
C ALA A 52 -1.43 2.15 12.79
N SER A 53 -1.46 1.22 11.84
CA SER A 53 -2.15 -0.06 12.00
C SER A 53 -1.55 -0.86 13.18
N PRO A 54 -2.35 -1.70 13.88
CA PRO A 54 -1.83 -2.61 14.89
C PRO A 54 -0.95 -3.74 14.33
N PHE A 55 -0.97 -4.00 13.02
CA PHE A 55 -0.15 -5.07 12.42
C PHE A 55 1.32 -4.68 12.35
N THR A 56 2.19 -5.62 12.74
CA THR A 56 3.62 -5.36 13.02
C THR A 56 4.33 -4.62 11.89
N ARG A 57 4.21 -5.07 10.63
CA ARG A 57 4.86 -4.42 9.48
C ARG A 57 4.53 -2.93 9.31
N ALA A 58 3.26 -2.56 9.48
CA ALA A 58 2.83 -1.16 9.35
C ALA A 58 3.23 -0.34 10.59
N HIS A 59 3.11 -0.93 11.77
CA HIS A 59 3.57 -0.33 13.02
C HIS A 59 5.08 -0.06 12.99
N SER A 60 5.90 -1.04 12.59
CA SER A 60 7.35 -0.90 12.44
C SER A 60 7.73 0.14 11.39
N THR A 61 6.96 0.26 10.31
CA THR A 61 7.18 1.32 9.30
C THR A 61 6.93 2.70 9.92
N ALA A 62 5.84 2.86 10.68
CA ALA A 62 5.50 4.10 11.36
C ALA A 62 6.54 4.50 12.42
N MET A 63 7.12 3.52 13.13
CA MET A 63 8.14 3.75 14.15
C MET A 63 9.40 4.43 13.59
N ALA A 64 9.77 4.21 12.33
CA ALA A 64 10.87 4.93 11.70
C ALA A 64 10.60 6.45 11.64
N THR A 65 9.35 6.83 11.32
CA THR A 65 8.95 8.25 11.30
C THR A 65 8.80 8.82 12.72
N ALA A 66 8.28 8.02 13.66
CA ALA A 66 8.20 8.43 15.07
C ALA A 66 9.58 8.67 15.70
N ALA A 67 10.61 7.92 15.28
CA ALA A 67 11.99 8.13 15.72
C ALA A 67 12.57 9.48 15.25
N VAL A 68 12.21 9.92 14.04
CA VAL A 68 12.61 11.23 13.50
C VAL A 68 11.87 12.37 14.21
N PHE A 69 10.60 12.16 14.59
CA PHE A 69 9.76 13.16 15.24
C PHE A 69 9.20 12.69 16.60
N PRO A 70 10.05 12.53 17.64
CA PRO A 70 9.67 11.90 18.91
C PRO A 70 8.63 12.67 19.74
N HIS A 71 8.34 13.92 19.37
CA HIS A 71 7.32 14.76 20.02
C HIS A 71 5.98 14.76 19.29
N THR A 72 5.89 14.11 18.13
CA THR A 72 4.63 13.99 17.39
C THR A 72 3.75 12.96 18.08
N PRO A 73 2.46 13.25 18.33
CA PRO A 73 1.52 12.26 18.83
C PRO A 73 1.51 11.00 17.95
N PHE A 74 1.48 9.83 18.59
CA PHE A 74 1.44 8.54 17.93
C PHE A 74 0.21 7.75 18.41
N GLU A 75 -0.64 7.36 17.48
CA GLU A 75 -1.85 6.59 17.78
C GLU A 75 -1.91 5.29 16.97
N THR A 76 -2.54 4.26 17.56
CA THR A 76 -2.85 3.01 16.85
C THR A 76 -4.34 2.95 16.55
N TRP A 77 -4.70 2.85 15.26
CA TRP A 77 -6.09 2.85 14.78
C TRP A 77 -6.42 1.53 14.08
N PRO A 78 -7.71 1.15 13.95
CA PRO A 78 -8.12 -0.11 13.33
C PRO A 78 -8.01 -0.08 11.78
N ILE A 79 -6.81 0.21 11.27
CA ILE A 79 -6.48 0.30 9.84
C ILE A 79 -5.58 -0.87 9.39
N GLN A 80 -5.78 -2.04 9.98
CA GLN A 80 -5.14 -3.31 9.60
C GLN A 80 -5.64 -3.89 8.28
N GLU A 81 -4.81 -4.70 7.62
CA GLU A 81 -5.13 -5.32 6.33
C GLU A 81 -6.39 -6.18 6.41
N PHE A 82 -7.04 -6.38 5.26
CA PHE A 82 -8.22 -7.24 5.17
C PHE A 82 -7.88 -8.71 5.41
N THR A 83 -8.39 -9.30 6.49
CA THR A 83 -8.20 -10.72 6.82
C THR A 83 -9.39 -11.55 6.32
N TYR A 84 -9.49 -11.76 5.01
CA TYR A 84 -10.66 -12.44 4.41
C TYR A 84 -10.56 -13.97 4.35
N LEU A 85 -9.38 -14.52 4.61
CA LEU A 85 -9.18 -15.97 4.75
C LEU A 85 -8.95 -16.32 6.22
N GLU A 86 -9.45 -17.48 6.64
CA GLU A 86 -9.25 -18.01 7.98
C GLU A 86 -7.74 -18.08 8.33
N PRO A 87 -7.28 -17.37 9.38
CA PRO A 87 -5.87 -17.35 9.77
C PRO A 87 -5.29 -18.74 10.07
N ALA A 88 -6.06 -19.60 10.75
CA ALA A 88 -5.62 -20.96 11.09
C ALA A 88 -5.21 -21.75 9.84
N ARG A 89 -6.05 -21.73 8.80
CA ARG A 89 -5.79 -22.37 7.50
C ARG A 89 -4.59 -21.78 6.75
N CYS A 90 -4.30 -20.50 6.96
CA CYS A 90 -3.19 -19.80 6.32
C CYS A 90 -1.84 -20.01 7.02
N THR A 91 -1.80 -20.59 8.23
CA THR A 91 -0.57 -20.77 9.00
C THR A 91 0.46 -21.58 8.22
N GLY A 92 1.67 -21.05 8.09
CA GLY A 92 2.80 -21.74 7.44
C GLY A 92 2.71 -21.82 5.92
N THR A 93 1.77 -21.11 5.29
CA THR A 93 1.61 -21.07 3.83
C THR A 93 2.15 -19.75 3.25
N THR A 94 2.57 -19.79 1.99
CA THR A 94 2.96 -18.61 1.19
C THR A 94 1.74 -17.97 0.52
N VAL A 95 1.93 -16.80 -0.10
CA VAL A 95 0.89 -16.18 -0.95
C VAL A 95 0.53 -17.08 -2.14
N ALA A 96 1.51 -17.79 -2.72
CA ALA A 96 1.30 -18.68 -3.85
C ALA A 96 0.43 -19.88 -3.46
N ASP A 97 0.65 -20.47 -2.27
CA ASP A 97 -0.13 -21.60 -1.76
C ASP A 97 -1.61 -21.23 -1.56
N ARG A 98 -1.89 -19.98 -1.19
CA ARG A 98 -3.25 -19.49 -0.90
C ARG A 98 -4.05 -19.14 -2.15
N ARG A 99 -3.46 -19.20 -3.34
CA ARG A 99 -4.06 -18.66 -4.57
C ARG A 99 -5.47 -19.20 -4.84
N GLU A 100 -5.66 -20.52 -4.75
CA GLU A 100 -6.97 -21.12 -5.02
C GLU A 100 -8.03 -20.70 -4.00
N TRP A 101 -7.64 -20.49 -2.74
CA TRP A 101 -8.54 -20.00 -1.69
C TRP A 101 -8.92 -18.54 -1.90
N VAL A 102 -7.95 -17.71 -2.32
CA VAL A 102 -8.19 -16.32 -2.71
C VAL A 102 -9.16 -16.25 -3.89
N GLU A 103 -8.92 -17.03 -4.95
CA GLU A 103 -9.80 -17.08 -6.13
C GLU A 103 -11.21 -17.53 -5.75
N ALA A 104 -11.35 -18.58 -4.93
CA ALA A 104 -12.65 -19.07 -4.45
C ALA A 104 -13.40 -18.02 -3.61
N TYR A 105 -12.71 -17.30 -2.72
CA TYR A 105 -13.30 -16.23 -1.92
C TYR A 105 -13.90 -15.13 -2.80
N TRP A 106 -13.11 -14.59 -3.73
CA TRP A 106 -13.55 -13.49 -4.61
C TRP A 106 -14.62 -13.93 -5.61
N ALA A 107 -14.56 -15.18 -6.10
CA ALA A 107 -15.58 -15.72 -6.99
C ALA A 107 -16.96 -15.87 -6.32
N LYS A 108 -17.01 -15.97 -4.98
CA LYS A 108 -18.27 -16.05 -4.24
C LYS A 108 -19.07 -14.74 -4.33
N ALA A 109 -18.38 -13.59 -4.45
CA ALA A 109 -18.98 -12.25 -4.50
C ALA A 109 -20.08 -12.03 -3.44
N ASP A 110 -19.87 -12.58 -2.25
CA ASP A 110 -20.81 -12.52 -1.12
C ASP A 110 -20.18 -11.63 -0.03
N PRO A 111 -20.62 -10.37 0.10
CA PRO A 111 -19.96 -9.41 0.98
C PRO A 111 -20.16 -9.73 2.46
N GLY A 112 -21.21 -10.50 2.81
CA GLY A 112 -21.47 -10.96 4.18
C GLY A 112 -20.77 -12.28 4.53
N PHE A 113 -20.01 -12.86 3.61
CA PHE A 113 -19.30 -14.10 3.86
C PHE A 113 -18.07 -13.89 4.74
N THR A 114 -17.97 -14.73 5.77
CA THR A 114 -16.77 -14.91 6.59
C THR A 114 -16.24 -16.32 6.37
N ASP A 115 -14.97 -16.45 5.97
CA ASP A 115 -14.36 -17.73 5.58
C ASP A 115 -14.10 -18.68 6.75
N GLY A 116 -13.92 -18.17 7.96
CA GLY A 116 -13.70 -18.96 9.17
C GLY A 116 -13.40 -18.09 10.39
N GLU A 117 -13.00 -18.73 11.49
CA GLU A 117 -12.72 -18.02 12.74
C GLU A 117 -11.57 -17.02 12.56
N GLY A 118 -11.76 -15.77 12.99
CA GLY A 118 -10.76 -14.71 12.87
C GLY A 118 -10.65 -14.08 11.47
N ALA A 119 -11.42 -14.54 10.48
CA ALA A 119 -11.62 -13.82 9.23
C ALA A 119 -12.64 -12.68 9.41
N GLU A 120 -12.54 -11.66 8.57
CA GLU A 120 -13.43 -10.50 8.48
C GLU A 120 -14.28 -10.61 7.22
N SER A 121 -15.56 -10.22 7.30
CA SER A 121 -16.40 -10.11 6.10
C SER A 121 -16.04 -8.87 5.29
N PHE A 122 -16.39 -8.82 4.01
CA PHE A 122 -16.16 -7.61 3.20
C PHE A 122 -16.98 -6.42 3.73
N LEU A 123 -18.19 -6.68 4.26
CA LEU A 123 -19.01 -5.66 4.92
C LEU A 123 -18.29 -5.02 6.11
N ASP A 124 -17.72 -5.84 7.00
CA ASP A 124 -17.00 -5.35 8.19
C ASP A 124 -15.75 -4.57 7.80
N PHE A 125 -15.02 -5.06 6.79
CA PHE A 125 -13.85 -4.39 6.25
C PHE A 125 -14.17 -3.00 5.67
N ILE A 126 -15.23 -2.88 4.88
CA ILE A 126 -15.65 -1.60 4.33
C ILE A 126 -16.20 -0.68 5.42
N ALA A 127 -16.97 -1.18 6.38
CA ALA A 127 -17.43 -0.41 7.53
C ALA A 127 -16.25 0.18 8.31
N ARG A 128 -15.17 -0.58 8.48
CA ARG A 128 -13.94 -0.11 9.14
C ARG A 128 -13.23 0.99 8.33
N ALA A 129 -13.20 0.88 7.01
CA ALA A 129 -12.69 1.95 6.14
C ALA A 129 -13.56 3.23 6.19
N GLN A 130 -14.88 3.09 6.32
CA GLN A 130 -15.81 4.22 6.53
C GLN A 130 -15.57 4.89 7.88
N SER A 131 -15.47 4.12 8.98
CA SER A 131 -15.16 4.66 10.31
C SER A 131 -13.80 5.36 10.36
N PHE A 132 -12.82 4.93 9.56
CA PHE A 132 -11.57 5.66 9.40
C PHE A 132 -11.79 7.05 8.78
N LEU A 133 -12.59 7.17 7.72
CA LEU A 133 -12.92 8.45 7.07
C LEU A 133 -13.71 9.38 8.00
N GLU A 134 -14.64 8.85 8.78
CA GLU A 134 -15.40 9.57 9.81
C GLU A 134 -14.46 10.11 10.88
N ARG A 135 -13.60 9.24 11.43
CA ARG A 135 -12.61 9.64 12.43
C ARG A 135 -11.68 10.73 11.91
N LEU A 136 -11.20 10.62 10.67
CA LEU A 136 -10.37 11.67 10.04
C LEU A 136 -11.12 13.00 9.89
N ALA A 137 -12.42 12.96 9.61
CA ALA A 137 -13.23 14.17 9.43
C ALA A 137 -13.46 14.92 10.76
N GLU A 138 -13.54 14.18 11.87
CA GLU A 138 -13.75 14.73 13.22
C GLU A 138 -12.45 15.07 13.95
N HIS A 139 -11.32 14.54 13.48
CA HIS A 139 -10.04 14.70 14.16
C HIS A 139 -9.52 16.15 14.09
N PRO A 140 -9.01 16.72 15.19
CA PRO A 140 -8.52 18.11 15.21
C PRO A 140 -7.20 18.32 14.44
N ALA A 141 -6.38 17.27 14.29
CA ALA A 141 -5.14 17.35 13.53
C ALA A 141 -5.43 17.53 12.03
N ARG A 142 -4.78 18.54 11.42
CA ARG A 142 -4.98 18.88 10.00
C ARG A 142 -3.94 18.28 9.05
N ASP A 143 -2.90 17.66 9.59
CA ASP A 143 -1.84 16.99 8.85
C ASP A 143 -1.54 15.65 9.51
N ILE A 144 -2.05 14.57 8.94
CA ILE A 144 -2.00 13.22 9.51
C ILE A 144 -1.21 12.33 8.55
N VAL A 145 -0.24 11.58 9.07
CA VAL A 145 0.34 10.44 8.34
C VAL A 145 -0.21 9.15 8.94
N ALA A 146 -0.72 8.25 8.09
CA ALA A 146 -1.27 6.97 8.51
C ALA A 146 -0.57 5.81 7.79
N PHE A 147 0.05 4.92 8.55
CA PHE A 147 0.75 3.74 8.06
C PHE A 147 -0.18 2.53 8.09
N SER A 148 -0.50 2.01 6.91
CA SER A 148 -1.51 0.98 6.69
C SER A 148 -1.06 -0.01 5.60
N HIS A 149 -2.02 -0.56 4.86
CA HIS A 149 -1.85 -1.70 3.97
C HIS A 149 -2.57 -1.45 2.63
N GLY A 150 -2.21 -2.23 1.61
CA GLY A 150 -2.64 -1.96 0.24
C GLY A 150 -4.16 -2.00 0.09
N GLN A 151 -4.83 -3.02 0.65
CA GLN A 151 -6.27 -3.16 0.48
C GLN A 151 -7.03 -2.09 1.27
N VAL A 152 -6.60 -1.75 2.49
CA VAL A 152 -7.22 -0.67 3.29
C VAL A 152 -7.13 0.68 2.56
N ILE A 153 -5.95 1.04 2.05
CA ILE A 153 -5.77 2.31 1.36
C ILE A 153 -6.63 2.35 0.08
N ASN A 154 -6.70 1.24 -0.66
CA ASN A 154 -7.57 1.15 -1.83
C ASN A 154 -9.06 1.15 -1.48
N ALA A 155 -9.49 0.58 -0.34
CA ALA A 155 -10.87 0.70 0.14
C ALA A 155 -11.25 2.14 0.45
N VAL A 156 -10.37 2.88 1.13
CA VAL A 156 -10.59 4.31 1.40
C VAL A 156 -10.66 5.10 0.10
N ALA A 157 -9.73 4.88 -0.82
CA ALA A 157 -9.71 5.57 -2.11
C ALA A 157 -10.94 5.24 -2.96
N TRP A 158 -11.34 3.97 -3.01
CA TRP A 158 -12.51 3.49 -3.73
C TRP A 158 -13.82 4.10 -3.19
N LEU A 159 -13.98 4.16 -1.85
CA LEU A 159 -15.15 4.80 -1.23
C LEU A 159 -15.30 6.27 -1.65
N ILE A 160 -14.18 6.99 -1.79
CA ILE A 160 -14.16 8.39 -2.22
C ILE A 160 -14.45 8.53 -3.71
N ASP A 161 -13.80 7.72 -4.55
CA ASP A 161 -13.87 7.83 -6.01
C ASP A 161 -15.20 7.30 -6.57
N ARG A 162 -15.65 6.15 -6.07
CA ARG A 162 -16.82 5.43 -6.61
C ARG A 162 -18.12 5.77 -5.90
N LYS A 163 -18.08 6.13 -4.62
CA LYS A 163 -19.26 6.46 -3.80
C LYS A 163 -20.39 5.42 -3.97
N PRO A 164 -20.12 4.14 -3.66
CA PRO A 164 -21.11 3.08 -3.81
C PRO A 164 -22.37 3.37 -2.98
N LEU A 165 -23.54 3.07 -3.53
CA LEU A 165 -24.83 3.22 -2.82
C LEU A 165 -25.14 2.02 -1.91
N SER A 166 -24.60 0.85 -2.23
CA SER A 166 -24.71 -0.41 -1.49
C SER A 166 -23.38 -1.15 -1.52
N ILE A 167 -23.12 -1.97 -0.49
CA ILE A 167 -21.98 -2.89 -0.44
C ILE A 167 -22.49 -4.31 -0.72
N ASP A 168 -22.98 -4.51 -1.94
CA ASP A 168 -23.43 -5.81 -2.44
C ASP A 168 -22.30 -6.56 -3.18
N GLY A 169 -22.61 -7.72 -3.76
CA GLY A 169 -21.64 -8.51 -4.52
C GLY A 169 -21.05 -7.79 -5.73
N ALA A 170 -21.82 -6.91 -6.39
CA ALA A 170 -21.31 -6.12 -7.52
C ALA A 170 -20.32 -5.05 -7.03
N ALA A 171 -20.62 -4.39 -5.92
CA ALA A 171 -19.71 -3.43 -5.29
C ALA A 171 -18.41 -4.11 -4.82
N MET A 172 -18.49 -5.34 -4.28
CA MET A 172 -17.31 -6.13 -3.89
C MET A 172 -16.41 -6.45 -5.09
N LEU A 173 -16.99 -6.82 -6.23
CA LEU A 173 -16.25 -7.09 -7.46
C LEU A 173 -15.65 -5.80 -8.06
N ASP A 174 -16.39 -4.69 -8.11
CA ASP A 174 -15.87 -3.40 -8.56
C ASP A 174 -14.72 -2.92 -7.66
N TRP A 175 -14.83 -3.08 -6.33
CA TRP A 175 -13.73 -2.80 -5.41
C TRP A 175 -12.50 -3.66 -5.71
N ARG A 176 -12.69 -4.96 -5.97
CA ARG A 176 -11.58 -5.87 -6.27
C ARG A 176 -10.88 -5.50 -7.58
N GLU A 177 -11.63 -5.18 -8.62
CA GLU A 177 -11.08 -4.67 -9.89
C GLU A 177 -10.34 -3.35 -9.68
N TYR A 178 -10.93 -2.44 -8.89
CA TYR A 178 -10.30 -1.18 -8.52
C TYR A 178 -8.97 -1.42 -7.80
N GLU A 179 -8.93 -2.26 -6.76
CA GLU A 179 -7.73 -2.55 -5.97
C GLU A 179 -6.60 -3.13 -6.83
N ILE A 180 -6.91 -4.07 -7.74
CA ILE A 180 -5.94 -4.65 -8.68
C ILE A 180 -5.38 -3.59 -9.63
N ALA A 181 -6.24 -2.76 -10.22
CA ALA A 181 -5.84 -1.71 -11.15
C ALA A 181 -5.02 -0.59 -10.46
N ASN A 182 -5.13 -0.50 -9.13
CA ASN A 182 -4.60 0.58 -8.32
C ASN A 182 -3.59 0.07 -7.29
N HIS A 183 -2.76 -0.92 -7.66
CA HIS A 183 -1.76 -1.48 -6.77
C HIS A 183 -0.86 -0.39 -6.15
N ILE A 184 -0.69 -0.44 -4.83
CA ILE A 184 0.14 0.50 -4.08
C ILE A 184 1.43 -0.24 -3.72
N PRO A 185 2.61 0.15 -4.24
CA PRO A 185 3.86 -0.54 -3.91
C PRO A 185 4.20 -0.39 -2.43
N ASN A 186 5.16 -1.19 -1.92
CA ASN A 186 5.66 -1.04 -0.55
C ASN A 186 6.18 0.39 -0.34
N CYS A 187 5.80 1.03 0.77
CA CYS A 187 6.03 2.46 1.02
C CYS A 187 5.42 3.44 -0.01
N GLY A 188 4.54 2.96 -0.90
CA GLY A 188 3.74 3.80 -1.77
C GLY A 188 2.72 4.62 -0.99
N GLU A 189 2.42 5.81 -1.51
CA GLU A 189 1.57 6.80 -0.84
C GLU A 189 0.28 7.11 -1.61
N CYS A 190 -0.78 7.37 -0.85
CA CYS A 190 -2.04 7.92 -1.31
C CYS A 190 -2.36 9.15 -0.45
N LEU A 191 -2.63 10.28 -1.09
CA LEU A 191 -2.93 11.53 -0.41
C LEU A 191 -4.44 11.78 -0.41
N LEU A 192 -4.99 12.05 0.76
CA LEU A 192 -6.35 12.54 0.91
C LEU A 192 -6.30 14.02 1.28
N SER A 193 -7.14 14.81 0.62
CA SER A 193 -7.32 16.23 0.96
C SER A 193 -8.79 16.55 1.10
N LYS A 194 -9.14 17.36 2.11
CA LYS A 194 -10.48 17.91 2.28
C LYS A 194 -10.39 19.41 2.54
N ASP A 195 -11.00 20.20 1.65
CA ASP A 195 -11.12 21.64 1.82
C ASP A 195 -12.17 21.96 2.90
N THR A 196 -11.99 23.09 3.59
CA THR A 196 -12.90 23.52 4.68
C THR A 196 -14.32 23.81 4.19
N ASP A 197 -14.46 24.15 2.91
CA ASP A 197 -15.72 24.57 2.29
C ASP A 197 -16.31 23.48 1.37
N GLU A 198 -15.63 22.34 1.21
CA GLU A 198 -16.09 21.22 0.40
C GLU A 198 -16.65 20.07 1.23
N THR A 199 -17.65 19.39 0.66
CA THR A 199 -18.41 18.36 1.38
C THR A 199 -17.70 17.01 1.46
N GLY A 200 -16.62 16.77 0.71
CA GLY A 200 -16.01 15.44 0.58
C GLY A 200 -14.49 15.43 0.52
N TRP A 201 -13.92 14.27 0.81
CA TRP A 201 -12.50 13.99 0.57
C TRP A 201 -12.22 13.88 -0.93
N LYS A 202 -11.00 14.24 -1.32
CA LYS A 202 -10.42 13.99 -2.65
C LYS A 202 -9.22 13.07 -2.50
N VAL A 203 -9.04 12.16 -3.45
CA VAL A 203 -7.88 11.28 -3.55
C VAL A 203 -6.91 11.85 -4.57
N SER A 204 -5.64 11.89 -4.23
CA SER A 204 -4.55 12.08 -5.19
C SER A 204 -3.49 11.02 -4.95
N ARG A 205 -3.05 10.39 -6.04
CA ARG A 205 -2.02 9.35 -6.01
C ARG A 205 -0.76 9.98 -6.58
N SER A 206 0.35 9.88 -5.86
CA SER A 206 1.64 10.22 -6.45
C SER A 206 1.87 9.23 -7.58
N ALA A 207 1.97 9.71 -8.83
CA ALA A 207 2.47 8.88 -9.92
C ALA A 207 3.79 8.27 -9.44
N THR A 208 4.00 6.98 -9.69
CA THR A 208 5.27 6.29 -9.46
C THR A 208 6.37 7.13 -10.07
N ARG A 209 7.01 7.98 -9.27
CA ARG A 209 8.29 8.54 -9.62
C ARG A 209 9.23 7.38 -9.44
N GLU A 210 9.62 6.76 -10.55
CA GLU A 210 10.96 6.15 -10.58
C GLU A 210 11.89 7.17 -9.92
N PRO A 211 12.78 6.74 -9.00
CA PRO A 211 13.73 7.64 -8.38
C PRO A 211 14.70 8.11 -9.47
N GLN A 212 14.28 9.11 -10.23
CA GLN A 212 15.15 9.89 -11.08
C GLN A 212 16.02 10.65 -10.09
N MET A 213 17.21 10.11 -9.83
CA MET A 213 18.31 10.84 -9.25
C MET A 213 18.68 11.97 -10.20
N ASP A 214 17.89 13.03 -10.21
CA ASP A 214 18.27 14.25 -10.89
C ASP A 214 19.22 15.01 -9.95
N SER A 215 20.51 14.88 -10.24
CA SER A 215 21.64 15.37 -9.44
C SER A 215 21.76 16.90 -9.38
N THR A 216 20.72 17.64 -9.75
CA THR A 216 20.76 19.10 -9.83
C THR A 216 19.44 19.76 -9.38
N TRP A 217 19.17 19.75 -8.08
CA TRP A 217 18.34 20.80 -7.47
C TRP A 217 19.21 21.68 -6.57
N ARG A 218 19.95 22.62 -7.17
CA ARG A 218 20.62 23.69 -6.44
C ARG A 218 19.61 24.82 -6.23
N VAL A 219 19.10 24.96 -5.00
CA VAL A 219 18.43 26.19 -4.56
C VAL A 219 19.53 27.20 -4.17
N PRO A 220 19.56 28.42 -4.74
CA PRO A 220 20.55 29.43 -4.38
C PRO A 220 20.30 29.93 -2.94
N GLY A 221 21.34 29.94 -2.12
CA GLY A 221 21.32 30.62 -0.83
C GLY A 221 21.14 29.70 0.39
N ARG A 222 22.02 28.71 0.57
CA ARG A 222 22.49 28.27 1.89
C ARG A 222 23.78 27.48 1.72
N ALA A 223 24.87 28.01 2.25
CA ALA A 223 26.10 27.27 2.42
C ALA A 223 25.88 26.23 3.53
N TYR A 224 25.40 25.03 3.17
CA TYR A 224 25.48 23.88 4.07
C TYR A 224 26.92 23.37 4.03
N GLN A 225 27.61 23.46 5.17
CA GLN A 225 28.88 22.77 5.37
C GLN A 225 28.68 21.30 5.04
N VAL A 226 29.48 20.81 4.11
CA VAL A 226 29.58 19.42 3.70
C VAL A 226 30.22 18.65 4.85
N THR A 227 29.43 18.27 5.83
CA THR A 227 29.69 17.08 6.63
C THR A 227 28.65 16.07 6.20
N ARG A 228 29.05 15.17 5.28
CA ARG A 228 28.26 14.00 4.90
C ARG A 228 27.90 13.27 6.19
N ASP A 229 26.61 13.18 6.46
CA ASP A 229 26.05 12.45 7.60
C ASP A 229 26.61 11.02 7.62
N PRO A 230 27.31 10.60 8.70
CA PRO A 230 27.87 9.26 8.81
C PRO A 230 26.84 8.15 8.62
N GLU A 231 25.58 8.37 9.02
CA GLU A 231 24.51 7.38 8.89
C GLU A 231 24.10 7.18 7.42
N ARG A 232 24.04 8.27 6.65
CA ARG A 232 23.77 8.21 5.21
C ARG A 232 24.87 7.44 4.47
N LEU A 233 26.12 7.66 4.84
CA LEU A 233 27.26 6.96 4.24
C LEU A 233 27.25 5.46 4.61
N LEU A 234 26.75 5.12 5.80
CA LEU A 234 26.60 3.73 6.25
C LEU A 234 25.47 3.02 5.50
N ILE A 235 24.35 3.70 5.26
CA ILE A 235 23.21 3.18 4.48
C ILE A 235 23.60 2.99 3.02
N GLU A 236 24.24 3.98 2.39
CA GLU A 236 24.72 3.90 1.01
C GLU A 236 25.74 2.75 0.84
N ARG A 237 26.69 2.61 1.78
CA ARG A 237 27.64 1.49 1.76
C ARG A 237 27.00 0.13 2.01
N ARG A 238 25.94 0.08 2.82
CA ARG A 238 25.21 -1.17 3.08
C ARG A 238 24.37 -1.58 1.88
N ALA A 239 23.75 -0.61 1.19
CA ALA A 239 23.06 -0.82 -0.07
C ALA A 239 24.03 -1.25 -1.20
N GLU A 240 25.22 -0.65 -1.28
CA GLU A 240 26.28 -1.06 -2.21
C GLU A 240 26.80 -2.47 -1.88
N ALA A 241 27.00 -2.80 -0.59
CA ALA A 241 27.43 -4.12 -0.17
C ALA A 241 26.37 -5.20 -0.45
N LEU A 242 25.09 -4.87 -0.29
CA LEU A 242 23.98 -5.75 -0.65
C LEU A 242 23.89 -5.94 -2.17
N SER A 243 24.05 -4.87 -2.95
CA SER A 243 24.13 -4.93 -4.41
C SER A 243 25.31 -5.79 -4.90
N ALA A 244 26.49 -5.61 -4.31
CA ALA A 244 27.67 -6.42 -4.59
C ALA A 244 27.52 -7.90 -4.15
N ALA A 245 26.71 -8.15 -3.12
CA ALA A 245 26.33 -9.50 -2.68
C ALA A 245 25.22 -10.13 -3.53
N GLY A 246 24.80 -9.49 -4.62
CA GLY A 246 23.77 -9.98 -5.53
C GLY A 246 22.34 -9.75 -5.02
N TYR A 247 22.12 -8.74 -4.18
CA TYR A 247 20.80 -8.33 -3.72
C TYR A 247 20.30 -7.06 -4.42
N PRO A 248 19.01 -7.01 -4.82
CA PRO A 248 18.09 -8.15 -4.81
C PRO A 248 18.56 -9.22 -5.81
N LEU A 249 18.35 -10.48 -5.45
CA LEU A 249 18.61 -11.62 -6.33
C LEU A 249 17.85 -11.40 -7.63
N GLN A 250 18.51 -11.64 -8.77
CA GLN A 250 17.87 -11.63 -10.09
C GLN A 250 16.91 -12.83 -10.22
N ALA A 251 15.78 -12.74 -9.54
CA ALA A 251 14.51 -13.42 -9.80
C ALA A 251 13.52 -12.98 -8.71
N ASP A 252 12.28 -12.75 -9.12
CA ASP A 252 11.10 -12.47 -8.29
C ASP A 252 10.89 -11.02 -7.82
N ASP A 253 11.00 -10.08 -8.76
CA ASP A 253 10.23 -8.85 -8.68
C ASP A 253 8.80 -9.11 -9.21
N SER A 254 7.93 -9.61 -8.33
CA SER A 254 6.54 -10.03 -8.67
C SER A 254 5.61 -8.89 -9.10
N ALA A 255 6.07 -7.64 -9.09
CA ALA A 255 5.38 -6.53 -9.74
C ALA A 255 5.38 -6.67 -11.28
N MET A 256 6.35 -7.39 -11.84
CA MET A 256 6.47 -7.61 -13.28
C MET A 256 5.43 -8.60 -13.83
N TYR A 257 4.85 -9.46 -12.98
CA TYR A 257 3.86 -10.45 -13.42
C TYR A 257 2.50 -9.83 -13.77
N ALA A 258 2.09 -8.73 -13.12
CA ALA A 258 0.79 -8.11 -13.42
C ALA A 258 0.82 -7.36 -14.78
N GLU A 259 1.89 -6.63 -15.06
CA GLU A 259 2.07 -5.90 -16.32
C GLU A 259 2.41 -6.82 -17.50
N GLN A 260 3.28 -7.82 -17.30
CA GLN A 260 3.61 -8.78 -18.33
C GLN A 260 2.38 -9.61 -18.73
N ARG A 261 1.54 -10.02 -17.76
CA ARG A 261 0.29 -10.72 -18.07
C ARG A 261 -0.79 -9.83 -18.68
N LEU A 262 -0.82 -8.53 -18.35
CA LEU A 262 -1.69 -7.57 -19.03
C LEU A 262 -1.24 -7.33 -20.47
N GLN A 263 0.07 -7.30 -20.75
CA GLN A 263 0.61 -7.21 -22.11
C GLN A 263 0.38 -8.50 -22.90
N GLU A 264 0.57 -9.68 -22.29
CA GLU A 264 0.29 -10.99 -22.92
C GLU A 264 -1.21 -11.16 -23.21
N ALA A 265 -2.10 -10.74 -22.31
CA ALA A 265 -3.54 -10.74 -22.53
C ALA A 265 -3.96 -9.76 -23.64
N LYS A 266 -3.36 -8.56 -23.69
CA LYS A 266 -3.59 -7.58 -24.78
C LYS A 266 -3.10 -8.10 -26.13
N ALA A 267 -1.97 -8.81 -26.18
CA ALA A 267 -1.45 -9.43 -27.40
C ALA A 267 -2.35 -10.57 -27.90
N ALA A 268 -2.89 -11.40 -27.00
CA ALA A 268 -3.81 -12.49 -27.33
C ALA A 268 -5.16 -11.99 -27.89
N ILE A 269 -5.65 -10.85 -27.40
CA ILE A 269 -6.89 -10.20 -27.91
C ILE A 269 -6.65 -9.56 -29.29
N SER A 270 -5.46 -8.99 -29.54
CA SER A 270 -5.10 -8.41 -30.84
C SER A 270 -4.96 -9.45 -31.95
N LEU A 271 -4.53 -10.68 -31.60
CA LEU A 271 -4.38 -11.81 -32.53
C LEU A 271 -5.69 -12.55 -32.84
N SER A 272 -6.78 -12.29 -32.12
CA SER A 272 -8.05 -13.01 -32.24
C SER A 272 -9.19 -12.22 -32.92
N SER A 273 -8.90 -11.04 -33.48
CA SER A 273 -9.88 -10.31 -34.31
C SER A 273 -9.98 -10.93 -35.71
N PRO A 274 -11.15 -11.48 -36.13
CA PRO A 274 -11.32 -11.98 -37.48
C PRO A 274 -11.52 -10.81 -38.45
N HIS A 275 -10.70 -10.77 -39.50
CA HIS A 275 -10.91 -9.90 -40.67
C HIS A 275 -12.27 -10.23 -41.31
N PRO A 276 -13.13 -9.25 -41.66
CA PRO A 276 -14.35 -9.54 -42.39
C PRO A 276 -13.98 -9.99 -43.81
N PRO A 277 -14.63 -11.03 -44.37
CA PRO A 277 -14.32 -11.49 -45.71
C PRO A 277 -14.74 -10.42 -46.72
N GLY A 278 -13.79 -10.01 -47.56
CA GLY A 278 -14.01 -9.03 -48.61
C GLY A 278 -15.08 -9.47 -49.59
N ARG A 279 -16.04 -8.57 -49.85
CA ARG A 279 -16.89 -8.61 -51.05
C ARG A 279 -15.99 -8.50 -52.29
N LYS A 280 -15.99 -9.52 -53.14
CA LYS A 280 -15.63 -9.39 -54.55
C LYS A 280 -16.85 -9.72 -55.40
N LEU A 281 -17.25 -8.68 -56.16
CA LEU A 281 -18.11 -8.62 -57.34
C LEU A 281 -19.49 -9.26 -57.26
#